data_AF-A0A396JE48-F1
#
_entry.id   AF-A0A396JE48-F1
#
_cell.length_a   1.000
_cell.length_b   1.000
_cell.length_c   1.000
_cell.angle_alpha   90.00
_cell.angle_beta   90.00
_cell.angle_gamma   90.00
#
_symmetry.space_group_name_H-M   'P 1'
#
loop_
_entity.id
_entity.type
_entity.pdbx_description
1 polymer ?
#
loop_
_entity_poly.entity_id
_entity_poly.type
_entity_poly.pdbx_seq_one_letter_code
_entity_poly.pdbx_strand_id
1 'polypeptide(L)'
;MKLILHFFMLKALPKNDAGDHFPLYAICLGFELISVIISEDKNILEEFKAKNQASTLQFVENASIEGTVFERFPPELLKKLSTDCLVMQNHVVTRHIPNKVSSFFEILTTCNDEEDKVYVSTVRSRNYPVTGFQWHPE
;
A
#
# COMPACT_ATOMS: atom_id res chain seq x y z
N MET A 1 -3.79 -19.60 7.53
CA MET A 1 -3.62 -18.38 6.70
C MET A 1 -2.20 -17.79 6.78
N LYS A 2 -1.58 -17.62 7.96
CA LYS A 2 -0.19 -17.09 8.12
C LYS A 2 0.89 -17.82 7.31
N LEU A 3 0.78 -19.14 7.13
CA LEU A 3 1.77 -19.93 6.38
C LEU A 3 1.78 -19.65 4.87
N ILE A 4 0.64 -19.25 4.29
CA ILE A 4 0.45 -19.17 2.83
C ILE A 4 1.01 -17.86 2.26
N LEU A 5 0.89 -16.73 2.97
CA LEU A 5 1.42 -15.45 2.48
C LEU A 5 2.88 -15.19 2.83
N HIS A 6 3.37 -15.74 3.95
CA HIS A 6 4.82 -15.82 4.19
C HIS A 6 5.50 -16.62 3.06
N PHE A 7 4.84 -17.69 2.59
CA PHE A 7 5.28 -18.42 1.41
C PHE A 7 5.30 -17.57 0.13
N PHE A 8 4.31 -16.70 -0.11
CA PHE A 8 4.31 -15.84 -1.31
C PHE A 8 5.48 -14.86 -1.33
N MET A 9 5.79 -14.18 -0.21
CA MET A 9 6.97 -13.31 -0.15
C MET A 9 8.28 -14.11 -0.30
N LEU A 10 8.39 -15.27 0.34
CA LEU A 10 9.53 -16.19 0.19
C LEU A 10 9.69 -16.77 -1.22
N LYS A 11 8.66 -16.73 -2.07
CA LYS A 11 8.75 -17.16 -3.47
C LYS A 11 8.94 -15.99 -4.42
N ALA A 12 8.27 -14.87 -4.18
CA ALA A 12 8.33 -13.69 -5.03
C ALA A 12 9.72 -13.05 -5.00
N LEU A 13 10.32 -12.83 -3.83
CA LEU A 13 11.62 -12.16 -3.75
C LEU A 13 12.72 -12.98 -4.45
N PRO A 14 12.93 -14.28 -4.16
CA PRO A 14 13.99 -15.04 -4.81
C PRO A 14 13.80 -15.22 -6.32
N LYS A 15 12.56 -15.27 -6.81
CA LYS A 15 12.27 -15.27 -8.26
C LYS A 15 12.74 -13.97 -8.90
N ASN A 16 12.38 -12.83 -8.31
CA ASN A 16 12.81 -11.53 -8.79
C ASN A 16 14.34 -11.35 -8.67
N ASP A 17 14.98 -11.85 -7.61
CA ASP A 17 16.44 -11.87 -7.46
C ASP A 17 17.13 -12.69 -8.57
N ALA A 18 16.48 -13.76 -9.04
CA ALA A 18 16.94 -14.58 -10.16
C ALA A 18 16.62 -13.96 -11.54
N GLY A 19 16.01 -12.77 -11.59
CA GLY A 19 15.56 -12.12 -12.82
C GLY A 19 14.23 -12.65 -13.40
N ASP A 20 13.55 -13.56 -12.70
CA ASP A 20 12.20 -14.01 -13.05
C ASP A 20 11.16 -13.00 -12.54
N HIS A 21 10.65 -12.16 -13.45
CA HIS A 21 9.75 -11.07 -13.12
C HIS A 21 8.43 -11.62 -12.54
N PHE A 22 8.27 -11.48 -11.23
CA PHE A 22 7.12 -12.01 -10.48
C PHE A 22 6.47 -10.89 -9.66
N PRO A 23 5.48 -10.17 -10.22
CA PRO A 23 4.84 -9.05 -9.53
C PRO A 23 3.90 -9.53 -8.41
N LEU A 24 3.85 -8.75 -7.33
CA LEU A 24 2.93 -8.97 -6.21
C LEU A 24 2.09 -7.73 -5.96
N TYR A 25 0.77 -7.90 -5.99
CA TYR A 25 -0.21 -6.90 -5.59
C TYR A 25 -0.85 -7.31 -4.28
N ALA A 26 -0.75 -6.46 -3.27
CA ALA A 26 -1.27 -6.72 -1.93
C ALA A 26 -2.34 -5.68 -1.59
N ILE A 27 -3.58 -6.12 -1.40
CA ILE A 27 -4.74 -5.26 -1.20
C ILE A 27 -5.32 -5.49 0.20
N CYS A 28 -5.61 -4.41 0.93
CA CYS A 28 -6.22 -4.42 2.27
C CYS A 28 -5.49 -5.37 3.23
N LEU A 29 -6.12 -6.47 3.66
CA LEU A 29 -5.50 -7.50 4.50
C LEU A 29 -4.17 -8.04 3.94
N GLY A 30 -4.04 -8.09 2.61
CA GLY A 30 -2.78 -8.43 1.95
C GLY A 30 -1.67 -7.41 2.25
N PHE A 31 -1.99 -6.12 2.18
CA PHE A 31 -1.06 -5.03 2.47
C PHE A 31 -0.63 -5.01 3.94
N GLU A 32 -1.58 -5.21 4.86
CA GLU A 32 -1.32 -5.37 6.30
C GLU A 32 -0.33 -6.53 6.55
N LEU A 33 -0.57 -7.67 5.90
CA LEU A 33 0.24 -8.85 6.09
C LEU A 33 1.67 -8.69 5.55
N ILE A 34 1.85 -8.15 4.34
CA ILE A 34 3.21 -7.89 3.84
C ILE A 34 3.91 -6.83 4.68
N SER A 35 3.18 -5.85 5.24
CA SER A 35 3.75 -4.85 6.14
C SER A 35 4.32 -5.50 7.41
N VAL A 36 3.60 -6.43 8.04
CA VAL A 36 4.07 -7.19 9.21
C VAL A 36 5.25 -8.12 8.87
N ILE A 37 5.21 -8.78 7.71
CA ILE A 37 6.29 -9.68 7.27
C ILE A 37 7.59 -8.91 7.04
N ILE A 38 7.52 -7.80 6.32
CA ILE A 38 8.70 -7.01 5.92
C ILE A 38 9.26 -6.21 7.10
N SER A 39 8.41 -5.71 7.99
CA SER A 39 8.87 -4.98 9.18
C SER A 39 9.46 -5.89 10.27
N GLU A 40 9.13 -7.19 10.22
CA GLU A 40 9.32 -8.15 11.32
C GLU A 40 8.67 -7.68 12.65
N ASP A 41 7.73 -6.74 12.58
CA ASP A 41 7.08 -6.08 13.71
C ASP A 41 5.58 -6.36 13.69
N LYS A 42 5.13 -7.17 14.65
CA LYS A 42 3.72 -7.55 14.82
C LYS A 42 2.84 -6.41 15.30
N ASN A 43 3.43 -5.32 15.79
CA ASN A 43 2.73 -4.15 16.33
C ASN A 43 2.81 -2.94 15.37
N ILE A 44 3.17 -3.17 14.10
CA ILE A 44 3.27 -2.11 13.08
C ILE A 44 1.90 -1.58 12.62
N LEU A 45 0.82 -2.29 12.96
CA LEU A 45 -0.55 -1.94 12.61
C LEU A 45 -1.23 -1.23 13.78
N GLU A 46 -2.06 -0.26 13.45
CA GLU A 46 -2.84 0.55 14.39
C GLU A 46 -4.30 0.60 13.91
N GLU A 47 -5.23 0.89 14.82
CA GLU A 47 -6.65 1.02 14.50
C GLU A 47 -6.97 2.38 13.84
N PHE A 48 -7.88 2.35 12.86
CA PHE A 48 -8.38 3.50 12.11
C PHE A 48 -9.88 3.34 11.82
N LYS A 49 -10.60 4.45 11.72
CA LYS A 49 -12.03 4.47 11.38
C LYS A 49 -12.24 4.62 9.87
N ALA A 50 -12.06 3.53 9.13
CA ALA A 50 -12.10 3.54 7.66
C ALA A 50 -12.91 2.38 7.07
N LYS A 51 -14.02 2.03 7.73
CA LYS A 51 -14.90 0.94 7.31
C LYS A 51 -16.03 1.45 6.44
N ASN A 52 -16.17 0.90 5.23
CA ASN A 52 -17.24 1.26 4.29
C ASN A 52 -17.27 2.76 3.97
N GLN A 53 -16.10 3.32 3.64
CA GLN A 53 -15.90 4.74 3.44
C GLN A 53 -15.37 5.01 2.03
N ALA A 54 -16.03 5.88 1.27
CA ALA A 54 -15.46 6.48 0.08
C ALA A 54 -14.56 7.65 0.49
N SER A 55 -13.32 7.70 0.00
CA SER A 55 -12.33 8.71 0.38
C SER A 55 -11.46 9.15 -0.80
N THR A 56 -10.51 10.05 -0.53
CA THR A 56 -9.51 10.57 -1.47
C THR A 56 -8.14 9.94 -1.21
N LEU A 57 -7.24 10.02 -2.19
CA LEU A 57 -5.81 9.71 -2.04
C LEU A 57 -5.00 10.99 -2.01
N GLN A 58 -4.21 11.16 -0.95
CA GLN A 58 -3.26 12.25 -0.83
C GLN A 58 -1.89 11.78 -1.33
N PHE A 59 -1.46 12.25 -2.51
CA PHE A 59 -0.14 11.90 -3.04
C PHE A 59 0.96 12.56 -2.20
N VAL A 60 1.99 11.78 -1.87
CA VAL A 60 3.14 12.29 -1.12
C VAL A 60 3.96 13.23 -1.99
N GLU A 61 4.29 14.40 -1.44
CA GLU A 61 5.13 15.37 -2.13
C GLU A 61 6.49 14.75 -2.50
N ASN A 62 6.91 14.91 -3.76
CA ASN A 62 8.12 14.33 -4.34
C ASN A 62 8.15 12.80 -4.53
N ALA A 63 7.08 12.07 -4.21
CA ALA A 63 6.99 10.66 -4.59
C ALA A 63 6.91 10.54 -6.13
N SER A 64 7.80 9.76 -6.73
CA SER A 64 7.76 9.53 -8.17
C SER A 64 6.73 8.45 -8.49
N ILE A 65 5.75 8.78 -9.34
CA ILE A 65 4.76 7.83 -9.83
C ILE A 65 5.26 7.01 -11.03
N GLU A 66 6.43 7.33 -11.58
CA GLU A 66 7.05 6.58 -12.68
C GLU A 66 7.33 5.13 -12.26
N GLY A 67 7.01 4.16 -13.11
CA GLY A 67 7.12 2.74 -12.82
C GLY A 67 6.05 2.20 -11.87
N THR A 68 5.07 3.02 -11.48
CA THR A 68 3.96 2.60 -10.59
C THR A 68 2.68 2.40 -11.38
N VAL A 69 1.68 1.80 -10.72
CA VAL A 69 0.30 1.74 -11.24
C VAL A 69 -0.23 3.11 -11.66
N PHE A 70 0.15 4.19 -10.97
CA PHE A 70 -0.32 5.54 -11.24
C PHE A 70 0.27 6.17 -12.51
N GLU A 71 1.40 5.65 -13.01
CA GLU A 71 2.03 6.18 -14.24
C GLU A 71 1.08 6.14 -15.44
N ARG A 72 0.24 5.10 -15.50
CA ARG A 72 -0.69 4.89 -16.61
C ARG A 72 -2.00 5.65 -16.46
N PHE A 73 -2.21 6.34 -15.34
CA PHE A 73 -3.47 7.01 -15.09
C PHE A 73 -3.48 8.37 -15.81
N PRO A 74 -4.59 8.73 -16.49
CA PRO A 74 -4.72 10.06 -17.06
C PRO A 74 -4.54 11.15 -15.98
N PRO A 75 -3.91 12.30 -16.29
CA PRO A 75 -3.71 13.37 -15.31
C PRO A 75 -5.02 13.85 -14.64
N GLU A 76 -6.13 13.84 -15.38
CA GLU A 76 -7.45 14.17 -14.83
C GLU A 76 -7.90 13.16 -13.77
N LEU A 77 -7.64 11.87 -13.97
CA LEU A 77 -7.98 10.83 -13.00
C LEU A 77 -7.09 10.95 -11.76
N LEU A 78 -5.79 11.20 -11.92
CA LEU A 78 -4.89 11.46 -10.79
C LEU A 78 -5.37 12.63 -9.95
N LYS A 79 -5.79 13.72 -10.60
CA LYS A 79 -6.38 14.88 -9.91
C LYS A 79 -7.65 14.49 -9.15
N LYS A 80 -8.57 13.78 -9.81
CA LYS A 80 -9.83 13.34 -9.20
C LYS A 80 -9.62 12.39 -8.03
N LEU A 81 -8.63 11.51 -8.07
CA LEU A 81 -8.28 10.66 -6.93
C LEU A 81 -7.92 11.49 -5.68
N SER A 82 -7.39 12.70 -5.84
CA SER A 82 -7.07 13.60 -4.73
C SER A 82 -8.17 14.55 -4.31
N THR A 83 -9.17 14.81 -5.17
CA THR A 83 -10.24 15.79 -4.90
C THR A 83 -11.60 15.15 -4.63
N ASP A 84 -11.86 13.99 -5.23
CA ASP A 84 -13.17 13.34 -5.26
C ASP A 84 -13.08 12.03 -4.47
N CYS A 85 -14.14 11.68 -3.74
CA CYS A 85 -14.19 10.44 -2.95
C CYS A 85 -14.36 9.21 -3.85
N LEU A 86 -13.29 8.80 -4.54
CA LEU A 86 -13.28 7.73 -5.55
C LEU A 86 -12.66 6.41 -5.06
N VAL A 87 -11.97 6.41 -3.92
CA VAL A 87 -11.35 5.18 -3.39
C VAL A 87 -12.16 4.58 -2.26
N MET A 88 -12.38 3.26 -2.32
CA MET A 88 -13.13 2.52 -1.32
C MET A 88 -12.22 2.04 -0.19
N GLN A 89 -12.54 2.44 1.04
CA GLN A 89 -11.91 1.97 2.26
C GLN A 89 -12.83 0.99 2.99
N ASN A 90 -12.28 -0.15 3.41
CA ASN A 90 -12.99 -1.13 4.21
C ASN A 90 -12.06 -1.89 5.15
N HIS A 91 -11.38 -1.15 6.03
CA HIS A 91 -10.43 -1.72 6.98
C HIS A 91 -10.60 -1.10 8.37
N VAL A 92 -10.16 -1.83 9.38
CA VAL A 92 -10.17 -1.40 10.80
C VAL A 92 -8.77 -1.20 11.32
N VAL A 93 -7.81 -1.96 10.80
CA VAL A 93 -6.40 -1.83 11.13
C VAL A 93 -5.62 -1.53 9.87
N THR A 94 -4.64 -0.66 9.98
CA THR A 94 -3.69 -0.45 8.90
C THR A 94 -2.36 0.06 9.45
N ARG A 95 -1.41 0.18 8.55
CA ARG A 95 -0.11 0.74 8.81
C ARG A 95 -0.23 2.26 9.02
N HIS A 96 0.14 2.71 10.21
CA HIS A 96 0.44 4.12 10.44
C HIS A 96 1.69 4.55 9.62
N ILE A 97 2.10 5.80 9.68
CA ILE A 97 3.33 6.27 9.05
C ILE A 97 4.51 6.10 10.03
N PRO A 98 5.28 4.97 10.07
CA PRO A 98 6.56 5.01 10.81
C PRO A 98 7.80 4.55 10.02
N ASN A 99 8.95 5.04 10.51
CA ASN A 99 10.32 5.03 9.97
C ASN A 99 10.90 3.66 9.57
N LYS A 100 10.42 2.53 10.11
CA LYS A 100 11.12 1.23 10.05
C LYS A 100 11.01 0.48 8.72
N VAL A 101 10.06 0.80 7.84
CA VAL A 101 9.97 0.16 6.50
C VAL A 101 10.22 1.15 5.36
N SER A 102 10.74 2.34 5.69
CA SER A 102 11.16 3.33 4.69
C SER A 102 12.21 2.79 3.72
N SER A 103 12.98 1.77 4.13
CA SER A 103 14.01 1.13 3.31
C SER A 103 13.45 0.17 2.27
N PHE A 104 12.37 -0.57 2.56
CA PHE A 104 11.78 -1.49 1.59
C PHE A 104 10.73 -0.82 0.72
N PHE A 105 9.90 0.03 1.32
CA PHE A 105 8.79 0.70 0.66
C PHE A 105 9.03 2.21 0.52
N GLU A 106 8.62 2.73 -0.63
CA GLU A 106 8.33 4.14 -0.84
C GLU A 106 6.82 4.34 -0.71
N ILE A 107 6.42 5.35 0.07
CA ILE A 107 5.02 5.73 0.26
C ILE A 107 4.63 6.61 -0.93
N LEU A 108 3.58 6.21 -1.64
CA LEU A 108 3.06 6.96 -2.80
C LEU A 108 1.88 7.84 -2.40
N THR A 109 0.98 7.30 -1.57
CA THR A 109 -0.21 8.02 -1.12
C THR A 109 -0.51 7.73 0.36
N THR A 110 -1.14 8.69 1.00
CA THR A 110 -1.81 8.54 2.30
C THR A 110 -3.32 8.73 2.14
N CYS A 111 -4.06 8.42 3.21
CA CYS A 111 -5.48 8.68 3.33
C CYS A 111 -5.79 9.06 4.78
N ASN A 112 -6.91 9.75 4.98
CA ASN A 112 -7.45 10.06 6.30
C ASN A 112 -8.59 9.08 6.61
N ASP A 113 -8.72 8.71 7.87
CA ASP A 113 -9.90 8.02 8.38
C ASP A 113 -11.02 9.02 8.71
N GLU A 114 -12.16 8.55 9.23
CA GLU A 114 -13.29 9.41 9.60
C GLU A 114 -12.99 10.42 10.73
N GLU A 115 -11.85 10.29 11.43
CA GLU A 115 -11.39 11.18 12.50
C GLU A 115 -10.15 11.99 12.09
N ASP A 116 -9.91 12.13 10.78
CA ASP A 116 -8.76 12.83 10.20
C ASP A 116 -7.39 12.22 10.56
N LYS A 117 -7.37 10.98 11.06
CA LYS A 117 -6.12 10.28 11.35
C LYS A 117 -5.51 9.76 10.06
N VAL A 118 -4.26 10.14 9.81
CA VAL A 118 -3.56 9.81 8.56
C VAL A 118 -2.91 8.44 8.62
N TYR A 119 -3.07 7.65 7.55
CA TYR A 119 -2.42 6.36 7.35
C TYR A 119 -1.85 6.20 5.93
N VAL A 120 -0.99 5.19 5.77
CA VAL A 120 -0.41 4.83 4.48
C VAL A 120 -1.46 4.12 3.63
N SER A 121 -1.78 4.65 2.45
CA SER A 121 -2.80 4.08 1.57
C SER A 121 -2.23 3.33 0.36
N THR A 122 -1.10 3.79 -0.20
CA THR A 122 -0.41 3.08 -1.29
C THR A 122 1.10 3.14 -1.12
N VAL A 123 1.77 2.01 -1.36
CA VAL A 123 3.24 1.91 -1.38
C VAL A 123 3.73 1.16 -2.61
N ARG A 124 4.95 1.44 -3.03
CA ARG A 124 5.73 0.58 -3.93
C ARG A 124 6.99 0.08 -3.23
N SER A 125 7.43 -1.13 -3.54
CA SER A 125 8.77 -1.54 -3.17
C SER A 125 9.81 -0.78 -3.99
N ARG A 126 10.97 -0.49 -3.38
CA ARG A 126 12.08 0.18 -4.05
C ARG A 126 12.82 -0.71 -5.05
N ASN A 127 12.86 -2.02 -4.78
CA ASN A 127 13.73 -2.96 -5.49
C ASN A 127 12.98 -4.14 -6.14
N TYR A 128 11.70 -4.32 -5.82
CA TYR A 128 10.91 -5.46 -6.29
C TYR A 128 9.61 -4.98 -6.94
N PRO A 129 9.00 -5.75 -7.86
CA PRO A 129 7.70 -5.42 -8.44
C PRO A 129 6.56 -5.73 -7.44
N VAL A 130 6.61 -5.13 -6.25
CA VAL A 130 5.64 -5.31 -5.18
C VAL A 130 4.93 -3.98 -4.95
N THR A 131 3.60 -3.97 -5.04
CA THR A 131 2.76 -2.80 -4.76
C THR A 131 1.73 -3.15 -3.70
N GLY A 132 1.59 -2.27 -2.70
CA GLY A 132 0.63 -2.41 -1.60
C GLY A 132 -0.44 -1.33 -1.67
N PHE A 133 -1.70 -1.73 -1.48
CA PHE A 133 -2.88 -0.86 -1.44
C PHE A 133 -3.65 -1.16 -0.16
N GLN A 134 -3.96 -0.16 0.64
CA GLN A 134 -4.90 -0.32 1.75
C GLN A 134 -6.36 -0.21 1.29
N TRP A 135 -6.59 0.57 0.23
CA TRP A 135 -7.90 0.74 -0.39
C TRP A 135 -8.20 -0.40 -1.35
N HIS A 136 -9.47 -0.55 -1.72
CA HIS A 136 -10.01 -1.57 -2.61
C HIS A 136 -10.19 -0.99 -4.02
N PRO A 137 -9.29 -1.27 -4.97
CA PRO A 137 -9.42 -0.82 -6.36
C PRO A 137 -10.44 -1.62 -7.20
N GLU A 138 -10.89 -2.79 -6.74
CA GLU A 138 -11.89 -3.65 -7.39
C GLU A 138 -13.33 -3.15 -7.28
#